data_AF-A0A1Z3NBH2-F1
#
_entry.id   AF-A0A1Z3NBH2-F1
#
_cell.length_a   1.000
_cell.length_b   1.000
_cell.length_c   1.000
_cell.angle_alpha   90.00
_cell.angle_beta   90.00
_cell.angle_gamma   90.00
#
_symmetry.space_group_name_H-M   'P 1'
#
loop_
_entity.id
_entity.type
_entity.pdbx_description
1 polymer ?
#
loop_
_entity_poly.entity_id
_entity_poly.type
_entity_poly.pdbx_seq_one_letter_code
_entity_poly.pdbx_strand_id
1 'polypeptide(L)'
;MKNTFGKILTSAILLSSISASAGGNDFLKRLKALDGREGKIVASYDESNTGKCRLELQNYESIDGSQAIAVYLQDTGMYFTPSASLDKETKLKDANTAVVSTSSKRPGGDACGDFGGAIGYKKVLVLDGNQVTIRETFRCLMDGFEKYDLATTCEF
;
A
#
# COMPACT_ATOMS: atom_id res chain seq x y z
N MET A 1 -14.63 -42.63 -14.32
CA MET A 1 -14.61 -41.15 -14.30
C MET A 1 -13.42 -40.72 -13.45
N LYS A 2 -12.38 -40.17 -14.08
CA LYS A 2 -11.20 -39.60 -13.42
C LYS A 2 -11.34 -38.08 -13.47
N ASN A 3 -11.16 -37.40 -12.35
CA ASN A 3 -10.26 -36.25 -12.20
C ASN A 3 -10.40 -35.66 -10.80
N THR A 4 -9.50 -36.15 -9.95
CA THR A 4 -9.27 -35.78 -8.56
C THR A 4 -8.33 -34.57 -8.55
N PHE A 5 -8.79 -33.47 -7.95
CA PHE A 5 -8.01 -32.50 -7.18
C PHE A 5 -6.92 -31.67 -7.89
N GLY A 6 -7.27 -30.40 -8.11
CA GLY A 6 -6.63 -29.28 -7.42
C GLY A 6 -5.11 -29.34 -7.28
N LYS A 7 -4.40 -28.96 -8.34
CA LYS A 7 -3.06 -28.39 -8.19
C LYS A 7 -3.24 -26.92 -7.82
N ILE A 8 -3.31 -26.65 -6.51
CA ILE A 8 -3.06 -25.31 -5.98
C ILE A 8 -1.62 -24.98 -6.38
N LEU A 9 -1.46 -24.06 -7.33
CA LEU A 9 -0.18 -23.40 -7.57
C LEU A 9 0.18 -22.66 -6.29
N THR A 10 1.03 -23.27 -5.47
CA THR A 10 1.74 -22.55 -4.42
C THR A 10 2.76 -21.65 -5.13
N SER A 11 2.32 -20.50 -5.64
CA SER A 11 3.20 -19.45 -6.15
C SER A 11 3.97 -18.82 -4.99
N ALA A 12 4.97 -19.54 -4.50
CA ALA A 12 5.99 -19.06 -3.58
C ALA A 12 7.06 -18.31 -4.39
N ILE A 13 6.69 -17.21 -5.03
CA ILE A 13 7.67 -16.28 -5.62
C ILE A 13 7.65 -15.04 -4.72
N LEU A 14 8.52 -15.07 -3.71
CA LEU A 14 8.66 -14.02 -2.72
C LEU A 14 9.22 -12.74 -3.37
N LEU A 15 8.61 -11.62 -3.01
CA LEU A 15 9.12 -10.25 -3.22
C LEU A 15 10.57 -10.17 -2.76
N SER A 16 11.51 -10.26 -3.70
CA SER A 16 12.92 -10.53 -3.43
C SER A 16 13.65 -9.42 -2.67
N SER A 17 13.14 -8.21 -2.65
CA SER A 17 13.75 -7.06 -1.99
C SER A 17 13.32 -6.88 -0.54
N ILE A 18 12.02 -6.83 -0.27
CA ILE A 18 11.53 -6.67 1.10
C ILE A 18 11.80 -7.94 1.89
N SER A 19 11.61 -9.13 1.31
CA SER A 19 11.85 -10.44 1.95
C SER A 19 13.33 -10.69 2.28
N ALA A 20 14.25 -10.03 1.59
CA ALA A 20 15.70 -10.12 1.83
C ALA A 20 16.21 -9.16 2.92
N SER A 21 15.39 -8.22 3.37
CA SER A 21 15.75 -7.30 4.45
C SER A 21 15.53 -7.93 5.84
N ALA A 22 16.33 -7.52 6.83
CA ALA A 22 16.12 -7.91 8.23
C ALA A 22 14.71 -7.45 8.68
N GLY A 23 13.84 -8.39 9.03
CA GLY A 23 12.44 -8.11 9.42
C GLY A 23 11.43 -8.11 8.26
N GLY A 24 11.88 -8.18 7.01
CA GLY A 24 11.04 -8.22 5.81
C GLY A 24 10.00 -9.33 5.76
N ASN A 25 10.44 -10.55 6.05
CA ASN A 25 9.57 -11.72 6.10
C ASN A 25 8.52 -11.61 7.21
N ASP A 26 8.87 -11.03 8.35
CA ASP A 26 7.94 -10.81 9.46
C ASP A 26 6.89 -9.75 9.10
N PHE A 27 7.32 -8.62 8.54
CA PHE A 27 6.41 -7.58 8.04
C PHE A 27 5.39 -8.16 7.06
N LEU A 28 5.84 -8.88 6.03
CA LEU A 28 4.94 -9.51 5.05
C LEU A 28 4.02 -10.55 5.68
N LYS A 29 4.52 -11.34 6.65
CA LYS A 29 3.71 -12.33 7.34
C LYS A 29 2.58 -11.68 8.15
N ARG A 30 2.89 -10.62 8.91
CA ARG A 30 1.91 -9.85 9.67
C ARG A 30 0.90 -9.17 8.74
N LEU A 31 1.35 -8.57 7.64
CA LEU A 31 0.46 -7.96 6.66
C LEU A 31 -0.50 -9.00 6.04
N LYS A 32 0.02 -10.16 5.61
CA LYS A 32 -0.79 -11.26 5.07
C LYS A 32 -1.78 -11.84 6.07
N ALA A 33 -1.46 -11.81 7.37
CA ALA A 33 -2.39 -12.25 8.41
C ALA A 33 -3.61 -11.31 8.56
N LEU A 34 -3.54 -10.10 8.01
CA LEU A 34 -4.65 -9.15 7.99
C LEU A 34 -5.48 -9.22 6.70
N ASP A 35 -5.05 -9.97 5.68
CA ASP A 35 -5.75 -10.04 4.39
C ASP A 35 -7.19 -10.53 4.56
N GLY A 36 -8.13 -9.79 3.95
CA GLY A 36 -9.57 -10.02 4.05
C GLY A 36 -10.21 -9.59 5.37
N ARG A 37 -9.45 -9.14 6.39
CA ARG A 37 -10.03 -8.68 7.65
C ARG A 37 -10.76 -7.36 7.46
N GLU A 38 -11.93 -7.26 8.08
CA GLU A 38 -12.69 -6.01 8.20
C GLU A 38 -12.27 -5.27 9.48
N GLY A 39 -12.35 -3.95 9.43
CA GLY A 39 -11.93 -3.04 10.47
C GLY A 39 -12.67 -1.71 10.39
N LYS A 40 -12.15 -0.72 11.12
CA LYS A 40 -12.67 0.64 11.13
C LYS A 40 -11.58 1.64 10.72
N ILE A 41 -11.97 2.65 9.96
CA ILE A 41 -11.12 3.80 9.69
C ILE A 41 -11.03 4.65 10.96
N VAL A 42 -9.82 4.78 11.49
CA VAL A 42 -9.53 5.53 12.73
C VAL A 42 -8.79 6.84 12.48
N ALA A 43 -8.22 7.00 11.28
CA ALA A 43 -7.68 8.25 10.80
C ALA A 43 -7.80 8.32 9.28
N SER A 44 -8.21 9.46 8.75
CA SER A 44 -8.29 9.74 7.31
C SER A 44 -7.91 11.20 7.09
N TYR A 45 -7.25 11.49 5.96
CA TYR A 45 -6.99 12.87 5.51
C TYR A 45 -8.30 13.60 5.20
N ASP A 46 -9.35 12.85 4.89
CA ASP A 46 -10.71 13.34 4.74
C ASP A 46 -11.51 12.93 6.00
N GLU A 47 -11.57 13.84 6.97
CA GLU A 47 -12.22 13.63 8.26
C GLU A 47 -13.72 13.29 8.14
N SER A 48 -14.34 13.58 6.99
CA SER A 48 -15.74 13.23 6.73
C SER A 48 -15.94 11.74 6.41
N ASN A 49 -14.86 11.02 6.08
CA ASN A 49 -14.88 9.61 5.70
C ASN A 49 -14.34 8.71 6.81
N THR A 50 -15.10 8.62 7.90
CA THR A 50 -14.87 7.64 8.99
C THR A 50 -15.83 6.45 8.82
N GLY A 51 -15.38 5.41 8.12
CA GLY A 51 -16.20 4.25 7.77
C GLY A 51 -15.64 2.92 8.27
N LYS A 52 -16.15 1.84 7.67
CA LYS A 52 -15.52 0.52 7.72
C LYS A 52 -14.31 0.51 6.80
N CYS A 53 -13.48 -0.51 6.93
CA CYS A 53 -12.45 -0.80 5.95
C CYS A 53 -12.23 -2.30 5.87
N ARG A 54 -11.72 -2.79 4.73
CA ARG A 54 -11.24 -4.16 4.60
C ARG A 54 -9.87 -4.15 3.95
N LEU A 55 -8.92 -4.90 4.52
CA LEU A 55 -7.64 -5.10 3.86
C LEU A 55 -7.80 -6.11 2.73
N GLU A 56 -7.31 -5.79 1.55
CA GLU A 56 -7.24 -6.73 0.44
C GLU A 56 -5.83 -6.72 -0.15
N LEU A 57 -5.22 -7.91 -0.24
CA LEU A 57 -3.93 -8.12 -0.87
C LEU A 57 -4.11 -8.79 -2.23
N GLN A 58 -3.58 -8.17 -3.28
CA GLN A 58 -3.59 -8.72 -4.64
C GLN A 58 -2.17 -8.90 -5.14
N ASN A 59 -1.82 -10.14 -5.51
CA ASN A 59 -0.55 -10.40 -6.19
C ASN A 59 -0.68 -10.02 -7.67
N TYR A 60 0.35 -9.39 -8.23
CA TYR A 60 0.39 -9.03 -9.63
C TYR A 60 1.83 -9.06 -10.19
N GLU A 61 1.96 -9.09 -11.51
CA GLU A 61 3.24 -8.96 -12.19
C GLU A 61 3.47 -7.50 -12.61
N SER A 62 4.58 -6.91 -12.14
CA SER A 62 5.03 -5.58 -12.50
C SER A 62 5.47 -5.49 -13.96
N ILE A 63 5.61 -4.27 -14.48
CA ILE A 63 5.97 -3.98 -15.89
C ILE A 63 7.29 -4.65 -16.31
N ASP A 64 8.18 -4.91 -15.37
CA ASP A 64 9.49 -5.53 -15.58
C ASP A 64 9.50 -7.06 -15.36
N GLY A 65 8.32 -7.69 -15.23
CA GLY A 65 8.15 -9.11 -14.99
C GLY A 65 8.37 -9.56 -13.55
N SER A 66 8.62 -8.63 -12.61
CA SER A 66 8.76 -8.96 -11.19
C SER A 66 7.41 -9.15 -10.50
N GLN A 67 7.32 -10.05 -9.51
CA GLN A 67 6.10 -10.21 -8.70
C GLN A 67 5.98 -9.11 -7.65
N ALA A 68 4.77 -8.60 -7.45
CA ALA A 68 4.45 -7.53 -6.50
C ALA A 68 3.12 -7.81 -5.78
N ILE A 69 2.89 -7.10 -4.67
CA ILE A 69 1.65 -7.13 -3.90
C ILE A 69 1.06 -5.73 -3.88
N ALA A 70 -0.14 -5.58 -4.42
CA ALA A 70 -0.97 -4.42 -4.17
C ALA A 70 -1.74 -4.62 -2.86
N VAL A 71 -1.68 -3.61 -2.00
CA VAL A 71 -2.38 -3.52 -0.71
C VAL A 71 -3.48 -2.50 -0.88
N TYR A 72 -4.74 -2.88 -0.66
CA TYR A 72 -5.89 -1.98 -0.74
C TYR A 72 -6.60 -1.89 0.60
N LEU A 73 -7.04 -0.68 0.96
CA LEU A 73 -8.05 -0.47 1.98
C LEU A 73 -9.39 -0.25 1.28
N GLN A 74 -10.18 -1.32 1.19
CA GLN A 74 -11.52 -1.32 0.57
C GLN A 74 -12.59 -0.81 1.54
N ASP A 75 -13.78 -0.57 1.00
CA ASP A 75 -15.00 -0.23 1.76
C ASP A 75 -14.90 1.03 2.63
N THR A 76 -13.90 1.89 2.35
CA THR A 76 -13.58 3.09 3.14
C THR A 76 -14.59 4.22 2.98
N GLY A 77 -15.46 4.15 1.97
CA GLY A 77 -16.40 5.23 1.61
C GLY A 77 -15.74 6.42 0.90
N MET A 78 -14.42 6.40 0.72
CA MET A 78 -13.69 7.46 0.04
C MET A 78 -13.86 7.38 -1.47
N TYR A 79 -13.78 8.53 -2.15
CA TYR A 79 -13.87 8.61 -3.61
C TYR A 79 -12.77 7.81 -4.32
N PHE A 80 -11.62 7.64 -3.68
CA PHE A 80 -10.56 6.75 -4.14
C PHE A 80 -10.22 5.71 -3.08
N THR A 81 -9.88 4.50 -3.54
CA THR A 81 -9.39 3.42 -2.67
C THR A 81 -7.92 3.66 -2.32
N PRO A 82 -7.56 3.85 -1.03
CA PRO A 82 -6.16 3.89 -0.62
C PRO A 82 -5.49 2.60 -0.98
N SER A 83 -4.35 2.72 -1.63
CA SER A 83 -3.57 1.57 -2.06
C SER A 83 -2.10 1.81 -1.89
N ALA A 84 -1.30 0.76 -1.77
CA ALA A 84 0.15 0.79 -1.80
C ALA A 84 0.64 -0.44 -2.56
N SER A 85 1.72 -0.32 -3.33
CA SER A 85 2.31 -1.48 -4.00
C SER A 85 3.67 -1.83 -3.41
N LEU A 86 3.78 -3.05 -2.89
CA LEU A 86 5.04 -3.63 -2.46
C LEU A 86 5.63 -4.37 -3.66
N ASP A 87 6.77 -3.91 -4.15
CA ASP A 87 7.46 -4.43 -5.32
C ASP A 87 8.95 -4.67 -5.02
N LYS A 88 9.74 -4.94 -6.07
CA LYS A 88 11.18 -5.15 -5.94
C LYS A 88 11.96 -3.91 -5.49
N GLU A 89 11.42 -2.70 -5.62
CA GLU A 89 12.09 -1.47 -5.21
C GLU A 89 11.71 -1.05 -3.78
N THR A 90 10.66 -1.67 -3.24
CA THR A 90 10.18 -1.45 -1.89
C THR A 90 11.22 -1.88 -0.84
N LYS A 91 11.46 -1.02 0.15
CA LYS A 91 12.43 -1.24 1.23
C LYS A 91 11.79 -1.00 2.58
N LEU A 92 12.19 -1.77 3.60
CA LEU A 92 11.86 -1.43 4.97
C LEU A 92 12.75 -0.29 5.47
N LYS A 93 12.13 0.73 6.04
CA LYS A 93 12.81 1.76 6.82
C LYS A 93 13.09 1.25 8.24
N ASP A 94 12.14 0.52 8.80
CA ASP A 94 12.17 -0.11 10.11
C ASP A 94 11.23 -1.34 10.09
N ALA A 95 11.10 -2.05 11.22
CA ALA A 95 10.31 -3.28 11.31
C ALA A 95 8.82 -3.10 10.96
N ASN A 96 8.29 -1.88 11.00
CA ASN A 96 6.87 -1.58 10.83
C ASN A 96 6.59 -0.70 9.61
N THR A 97 7.62 -0.15 8.95
CA THR A 97 7.44 0.85 7.89
C THR A 97 8.11 0.41 6.58
N ALA A 98 7.30 0.17 5.56
CA ALA A 98 7.75 -0.01 4.19
C ALA A 98 7.73 1.33 3.43
N VAL A 99 8.84 1.67 2.77
CA VAL A 99 8.92 2.74 1.79
C VAL A 99 8.52 2.16 0.44
N VAL A 100 7.36 2.58 -0.05
CA VAL A 100 6.62 2.00 -1.18
C VAL A 100 6.97 2.71 -2.49
N SER A 101 7.03 4.03 -2.47
CA SER A 101 7.41 4.83 -3.64
C SER A 101 7.97 6.17 -3.21
N THR A 102 8.89 6.69 -4.01
CA THR A 102 9.37 8.08 -3.94
C THR A 102 9.09 8.85 -5.23
N SER A 103 8.30 8.26 -6.14
CA SER A 103 7.88 8.86 -7.41
C SER A 103 6.47 9.42 -7.28
N SER A 104 6.29 10.68 -7.69
CA SER A 104 4.98 11.32 -7.75
C SER A 104 4.10 10.83 -8.91
N LYS A 105 4.68 10.04 -9.84
CA LYS A 105 3.95 9.47 -10.97
C LYS A 105 3.05 8.34 -10.46
N ARG A 106 1.76 8.61 -10.37
CA ARG A 106 0.71 7.65 -10.00
C ARG A 106 -0.14 7.30 -11.24
N PRO A 107 -0.82 6.15 -11.25
CA PRO A 107 -1.89 5.91 -12.22
C PRO A 107 -2.90 7.07 -12.14
N GLY A 108 -3.14 7.76 -13.25
CA GLY A 108 -3.99 8.95 -13.29
C GLY A 108 -3.27 10.32 -13.25
N GLY A 109 -1.93 10.36 -13.18
CA GLY A 109 -1.16 11.61 -13.36
C GLY A 109 -0.17 11.91 -12.23
N ASP A 110 0.28 13.15 -12.13
CA ASP A 110 1.14 13.60 -11.03
C ASP A 110 0.33 13.71 -9.71
N ALA A 111 0.99 13.64 -8.55
CA ALA A 111 0.36 13.81 -7.24
C ALA A 111 -0.37 15.18 -7.09
N CYS A 112 0.06 16.19 -7.84
CA CYS A 112 -0.56 17.50 -7.92
C CYS A 112 -1.58 17.64 -9.07
N GLY A 113 -1.95 16.53 -9.71
CA GLY A 113 -2.92 16.52 -10.82
C GLY A 113 -2.38 17.18 -12.08
N ASP A 114 -3.26 17.88 -12.81
CA ASP A 114 -2.95 18.48 -14.11
C ASP A 114 -1.93 19.64 -14.03
N PHE A 115 -1.76 20.25 -12.86
CA PHE A 115 -0.76 21.29 -12.64
C PHE A 115 0.68 20.74 -12.64
N GLY A 116 0.83 19.44 -12.34
CA GLY A 116 2.12 18.80 -12.18
C GLY A 116 2.98 19.41 -11.07
N GLY A 117 4.25 18.97 -11.01
CA GLY A 117 5.23 19.57 -10.12
C GLY A 117 5.12 19.13 -8.66
N ALA A 118 4.65 17.91 -8.39
CA ALA A 118 4.86 17.32 -7.08
C ALA A 118 6.35 17.12 -6.79
N ILE A 119 6.81 17.62 -5.65
CA ILE A 119 8.19 17.45 -5.18
C ILE A 119 8.23 16.77 -3.82
N GLY A 120 9.33 16.07 -3.55
CA GLY A 120 9.54 15.37 -2.28
C GLY A 120 8.50 14.29 -2.00
N TYR A 121 7.90 13.72 -3.06
CA TYR A 121 6.89 12.69 -2.91
C TYR A 121 7.45 11.48 -2.19
N LYS A 122 6.70 11.01 -1.18
CA LYS A 122 7.01 9.80 -0.46
C LYS A 122 5.72 9.08 -0.09
N LYS A 123 5.66 7.81 -0.42
CA LYS A 123 4.60 6.89 -0.02
C LYS A 123 5.15 5.82 0.89
N VAL A 124 4.47 5.59 2.00
CA VAL A 124 4.80 4.55 2.96
C VAL A 124 3.57 3.73 3.33
N LEU A 125 3.82 2.46 3.64
CA LEU A 125 2.87 1.56 4.28
C LEU A 125 3.40 1.29 5.69
N VAL A 126 2.60 1.60 6.70
CA VAL A 126 2.94 1.36 8.11
C VAL A 126 2.04 0.27 8.64
N LEU A 127 2.64 -0.69 9.34
CA LEU A 127 1.97 -1.79 10.02
C LEU A 127 2.35 -1.75 11.49
N ASP A 128 1.43 -1.31 12.34
CA ASP A 128 1.63 -1.22 13.78
C ASP A 128 0.51 -1.97 14.51
N GLY A 129 0.86 -3.03 15.25
CA GLY A 129 -0.11 -3.93 15.85
C GLY A 129 -1.11 -4.49 14.83
N ASN A 130 -2.40 -4.18 15.04
CA ASN A 130 -3.53 -4.52 14.17
C ASN A 130 -3.96 -3.35 13.28
N GLN A 131 -3.08 -2.38 13.02
CA GLN A 131 -3.36 -1.21 12.21
C GLN A 131 -2.52 -1.17 10.95
N VAL A 132 -3.16 -0.81 9.84
CA VAL A 132 -2.49 -0.53 8.57
C VAL A 132 -2.74 0.92 8.20
N THR A 133 -1.65 1.67 8.00
CA THR A 133 -1.69 3.04 7.50
C THR A 133 -1.04 3.13 6.13
N ILE A 134 -1.76 3.70 5.16
CA ILE A 134 -1.20 4.14 3.88
C ILE A 134 -1.04 5.65 3.97
N ARG A 135 0.20 6.14 3.81
CA ARG A 135 0.52 7.57 3.92
C ARG A 135 1.33 8.07 2.74
N GLU A 136 0.92 9.22 2.22
CA GLU A 136 1.56 9.94 1.13
C GLU A 136 1.90 11.36 1.59
N THR A 137 3.14 11.80 1.35
CA THR A 137 3.57 13.16 1.63
C THR A 137 4.22 13.76 0.40
N PHE A 138 3.83 14.97 0.03
CA PHE A 138 4.38 15.69 -1.12
C PHE A 138 4.13 17.19 -0.98
N ARG A 139 4.73 17.99 -1.88
CA ARG A 139 4.39 19.41 -2.03
C ARG A 139 4.05 19.72 -3.47
N CYS A 140 3.10 20.62 -3.69
CA CYS A 140 2.76 21.10 -5.03
C CYS A 140 3.38 22.47 -5.29
N LEU A 141 4.25 22.55 -6.30
CA LEU A 141 4.93 23.80 -6.67
C LEU A 141 3.95 24.90 -7.04
N MET A 142 2.92 24.55 -7.81
CA MET A 142 1.92 25.49 -8.32
C MET A 142 0.88 25.92 -7.28
N ASP A 143 0.81 25.22 -6.15
CA ASP A 143 -0.06 25.57 -5.02
C ASP A 143 0.76 26.20 -3.88
N GLY A 144 1.67 27.12 -4.24
CA GLY A 144 2.47 27.86 -3.26
C GLY A 144 3.41 26.99 -2.40
N PHE A 145 3.83 25.82 -2.88
CA PHE A 145 4.63 24.84 -2.12
C PHE A 145 3.90 24.27 -0.89
N GLU A 146 2.56 24.28 -0.91
CA GLU A 146 1.74 23.66 0.12
C GLU A 146 2.16 22.20 0.34
N LYS A 147 2.21 21.79 1.61
CA LYS A 147 2.57 20.43 1.99
C LYS A 147 1.30 19.62 2.21
N TYR A 148 1.17 18.55 1.45
CA TYR A 148 0.14 17.55 1.64
C TYR A 148 0.68 16.37 2.44
N ASP A 149 -0.16 15.89 3.34
CA ASP A 149 0.09 14.75 4.21
C ASP A 149 -1.19 13.92 4.28
N LEU A 150 -1.35 13.03 3.30
CA LEU A 150 -2.55 12.23 3.14
C LEU A 150 -2.30 10.89 3.83
N ALA A 151 -3.06 10.58 4.88
CA ALA A 151 -2.95 9.32 5.59
C ALA A 151 -4.32 8.69 5.77
N THR A 152 -4.42 7.38 5.54
CA THR A 152 -5.60 6.59 5.88
C THR A 152 -5.17 5.41 6.72
N THR A 153 -5.75 5.26 7.91
CA THR A 153 -5.46 4.19 8.87
C THR A 153 -6.70 3.35 9.14
N CYS A 154 -6.55 2.04 8.94
CA CYS A 154 -7.54 1.03 9.25
C CYS A 154 -7.09 0.20 10.45
N GLU A 155 -7.96 0.00 11.44
CA GLU A 155 -7.74 -0.84 12.63
C GLU A 155 -8.62 -2.11 12.57
N PHE A 156 -8.03 -3.30 12.79
CA PHE A 156 -8.64 -4.63 12.57
C PHE A 156 -8.88 -5.47 13.83
#